data_AF-A0A957R031-F1
#
_entry.id   AF-A0A957R031-F1
#
_cell.length_a   1.000
_cell.length_b   1.000
_cell.length_c   1.000
_cell.angle_alpha   90.00
_cell.angle_beta   90.00
_cell.angle_gamma   90.00
#
_symmetry.space_group_name_H-M   'P 1'
#
loop_
_entity.id
_entity.type
_entity.pdbx_description
1 polymer ?
#
loop_
_entity_poly.entity_id
_entity_poly.type
_entity_poly.pdbx_seq_one_letter_code
_entity_poly.pdbx_strand_id
1 'polypeptide(L)' 'AWVYYPAGSQFASLWGGSTIERYRRQGLYTALLAARAQEAKGRGVRYLTVDASPMSRPILEKLGFQFIAYSYPCKWRHAS' A
#
# COMPACT_ATOMS: atom_id res chain seq x y z
N ALA A 1 -1.32 10.55 0.73
CA ALA A 1 -1.18 9.11 1.07
C ALA A 1 -1.56 8.91 2.53
N TRP A 2 -2.23 7.82 2.88
CA TRP A 2 -2.64 7.53 4.26
C TRP A 2 -2.49 6.04 4.60
N VAL A 3 -2.73 5.69 5.87
CA VAL A 3 -2.81 4.31 6.37
C VAL A 3 -4.17 4.14 7.04
N TYR A 4 -4.88 3.07 6.68
CA TYR A 4 -6.13 2.70 7.33
C TYR A 4 -5.87 1.65 8.41
N TYR A 5 -6.37 1.91 9.62
CA TYR A 5 -6.22 1.07 10.81
C TYR A 5 -7.62 0.57 11.25
N PRO A 6 -8.09 -0.58 10.75
CA PRO A 6 -9.34 -1.18 11.23
C PRO A 6 -9.22 -1.53 12.72
N ALA A 7 -10.28 -1.27 13.50
CA ALA A 7 -10.32 -1.59 14.92
C ALA A 7 -10.17 -3.11 15.15
N GLY A 8 -9.34 -3.50 16.12
CA GLY A 8 -9.10 -4.89 16.48
C GLY A 8 -8.31 -5.72 15.45
N SER A 9 -7.83 -5.12 14.37
CA SER A 9 -7.10 -5.82 13.32
C SER A 9 -5.60 -5.85 13.57
N GLN A 10 -4.96 -6.97 13.19
CA GLN A 10 -3.49 -7.06 13.11
C GLN A 10 -2.93 -6.48 11.80
N PHE A 11 -3.80 -6.03 10.90
CA PHE A 11 -3.47 -5.49 9.59
C PHE A 11 -3.74 -4.00 9.50
N ALA A 12 -2.85 -3.26 8.82
CA ALA A 12 -3.10 -1.90 8.36
C ALA A 12 -2.89 -1.79 6.85
N SER A 13 -3.73 -1.00 6.18
CA SER A 13 -3.72 -0.89 4.72
C SER A 13 -3.13 0.44 4.25
N LEU A 14 -2.16 0.37 3.36
CA LEU A 14 -1.49 1.54 2.78
C LEU A 14 -2.26 2.02 1.55
N TRP A 15 -2.61 3.31 1.54
CA TRP A 15 -3.42 3.88 0.45
C TRP A 15 -2.83 5.17 -0.11
N GLY A 16 -3.15 5.44 -1.38
CA GLY A 16 -2.88 6.72 -2.04
C GLY A 16 -1.40 7.13 -2.10
N GLY A 17 -0.48 6.16 -2.17
CA GLY A 17 0.96 6.42 -2.32
C GLY A 17 1.36 6.57 -3.78
N SER A 18 2.03 7.66 -4.13
CA SER A 18 2.54 7.88 -5.49
C SER A 18 3.79 8.75 -5.46
N THR A 19 4.50 8.79 -6.59
CA THR A 19 5.60 9.72 -6.84
C THR A 19 5.40 10.27 -8.24
N ILE A 20 5.35 11.59 -8.36
CA ILE A 20 5.22 12.25 -9.66
C ILE A 20 6.43 11.88 -10.54
N GLU A 21 6.20 11.80 -11.85
CA GLU A 21 7.13 11.19 -12.79
C GLU A 21 8.56 11.75 -12.72
N ARG A 22 8.69 13.08 -12.67
CA ARG A 22 9.98 13.78 -12.60
C ARG A 22 10.83 13.42 -11.37
N TYR A 23 10.23 12.86 -10.32
CA TYR A 23 10.94 12.46 -9.10
C TYR A 23 11.00 10.93 -8.89
N ARG A 24 10.60 10.13 -9.88
CA ARG A 24 10.74 8.67 -9.80
C ARG A 24 12.21 8.25 -9.80
N ARG A 25 12.49 7.05 -9.29
CA ARG A 25 13.84 6.46 -9.17
C ARG A 25 14.80 7.20 -8.23
N GLN A 26 14.28 8.07 -7.37
CA GLN A 26 15.04 8.80 -6.33
C GLN A 26 14.78 8.26 -4.91
N GLY A 27 14.16 7.08 -4.78
CA GLY A 27 13.88 6.46 -3.48
C GLY A 27 12.68 7.04 -2.72
N LEU A 28 12.02 8.10 -3.20
CA LEU A 28 10.90 8.76 -2.51
C LEU A 28 9.73 7.82 -2.17
N TYR A 29 9.34 6.95 -3.12
CA TYR A 29 8.27 5.98 -2.87
C TYR A 29 8.64 4.99 -1.75
N THR A 30 9.88 4.49 -1.76
CA THR A 30 10.40 3.58 -0.73
C THR A 30 10.49 4.28 0.63
N ALA A 31 10.96 5.53 0.67
CA ALA A 31 11.00 6.33 1.90
C ALA A 31 9.59 6.52 2.49
N LEU A 32 8.60 6.79 1.64
CA LEU A 32 7.21 6.93 2.05
C LEU A 32 6.60 5.60 2.56
N LEU A 33 7.00 4.45 2.00
CA LEU A 33 6.61 3.13 2.52
C LEU A 33 7.25 2.86 3.88
N ALA A 34 8.55 3.14 4.04
CA ALA A 34 9.28 2.93 5.27
C ALA A 34 8.71 3.75 6.43
N ALA A 35 8.43 5.04 6.22
CA ALA A 35 7.85 5.91 7.23
C ALA A 35 6.50 5.38 7.74
N ARG A 36 5.65 4.88 6.83
CA ARG A 36 4.34 4.31 7.18
C ARG A 36 4.44 2.96 7.85
N ALA A 37 5.41 2.13 7.47
CA ALA A 37 5.68 0.87 8.15
C ALA A 37 6.19 1.08 9.59
N GLN A 38 7.04 2.08 9.81
CA GLN A 38 7.52 2.45 11.15
C GLN A 38 6.38 2.96 12.04
N GLU A 39 5.50 3.80 11.49
CA GLU A 39 4.31 4.28 12.21
C GLU A 39 3.38 3.13 12.61
N ALA A 40 3.05 2.24 11.68
CA ALA A 40 2.22 1.07 11.95
C ALA A 40 2.84 0.14 13.00
N LYS A 41 4.16 -0.07 12.93
CA LYS A 41 4.90 -0.83 13.94
C LYS A 41 4.80 -0.17 15.33
N GLY A 42 4.93 1.15 15.41
CA GLY A 42 4.76 1.91 16.66
C GLY A 42 3.37 1.76 17.29
N ARG A 43 2.34 1.46 16.48
CA ARG A 43 0.97 1.17 16.93
C ARG A 43 0.73 -0.30 17.25
N GLY A 44 1.76 -1.16 17.18
CA GLY A 44 1.62 -2.60 17.44
C GLY A 44 0.95 -3.39 16.30
N VAL A 45 0.83 -2.82 15.10
CA VAL A 45 0.31 -3.54 13.93
C VAL A 45 1.34 -4.56 13.45
N ARG A 46 0.87 -5.78 13.16
CA ARG A 46 1.73 -6.89 12.77
C ARG A 46 1.95 -6.98 11.26
N TYR A 47 0.96 -6.61 10.46
CA TYR A 47 0.95 -6.81 9.02
C TYR A 47 0.51 -5.57 8.25
N LEU A 48 1.07 -5.38 7.05
CA LEU A 48 0.67 -4.33 6.12
C LEU A 48 0.06 -4.93 4.87
N THR A 49 -0.96 -4.28 4.32
CA THR A 49 -1.57 -4.63 3.03
C THR A 49 -1.59 -3.43 2.10
N VAL A 50 -1.55 -3.67 0.79
CA VAL A 50 -1.62 -2.64 -0.24
C VAL A 50 -2.07 -3.25 -1.55
N ASP A 51 -2.93 -2.54 -2.28
CA ASP A 51 -3.20 -2.85 -3.68
C ASP A 51 -2.07 -2.28 -4.53
N ALA A 52 -1.26 -3.18 -5.10
CA ALA A 52 -0.06 -2.82 -5.84
C ALA A 52 -0.37 -2.59 -7.33
N SER A 53 0.01 -1.43 -7.85
CA SER A 53 0.11 -1.24 -9.30
C SER A 53 1.24 -2.11 -9.89
N PRO A 54 1.25 -2.39 -11.20
CA PRO A 54 2.36 -3.10 -11.84
C PRO A 54 3.73 -2.44 -11.62
N MET A 55 3.78 -1.11 -11.54
CA MET A 55 5.03 -0.37 -11.25
C MET A 55 5.47 -0.51 -9.79
N SER A 56 4.51 -0.59 -8.86
CA SER A 56 4.79 -0.65 -7.43
C SER A 56 5.14 -2.05 -6.96
N ARG A 57 4.56 -3.09 -7.57
CA ARG A 57 4.72 -4.51 -7.18
C ARG A 57 6.18 -4.94 -6.98
N PRO A 58 7.10 -4.77 -7.95
CA PRO A 58 8.48 -5.24 -7.77
C PRO A 58 9.23 -4.49 -6.66
N ILE A 59 8.83 -3.26 -6.32
CA ILE A 59 9.41 -2.51 -5.19
C ILE A 59 8.90 -3.08 -3.87
N LEU A 60 7.60 -3.37 -3.79
CA LEU A 60 6.97 -3.94 -2.61
C LEU A 60 7.47 -5.35 -2.31
N GLU A 61 7.63 -6.20 -3.33
CA GLU A 61 8.20 -7.55 -3.18
C GLU A 61 9.63 -7.51 -2.64
N LYS A 62 10.47 -6.57 -3.10
CA LYS A 62 11.82 -6.34 -2.55
C LYS A 62 11.82 -5.90 -1.08
N LEU A 63 10.72 -5.29 -0.61
CA LEU A 63 10.52 -4.88 0.77
C LEU A 63 9.85 -5.96 1.64
N GLY A 64 9.64 -7.16 1.09
CA GLY A 64 9.08 -8.30 1.82
C GLY A 64 7.55 -8.43 1.76
N PHE A 65 6.86 -7.63 0.94
CA PHE A 65 5.45 -7.88 0.67
C PHE A 65 5.28 -9.16 -0.17
N GLN A 66 4.26 -9.95 0.16
CA GLN A 66 3.90 -11.15 -0.58
C GLN A 66 2.66 -10.89 -1.44
N PHE A 67 2.67 -11.40 -2.67
CA PHE A 67 1.49 -11.39 -3.52
C PHE A 67 0.46 -12.39 -3.00
N ILE A 68 -0.76 -11.92 -2.74
CA ILE A 68 -1.86 -12.76 -2.23
C ILE A 68 -2.92 -12.99 -3.31
N ALA A 69 -3.39 -11.92 -3.96
CA ALA A 69 -4.47 -11.98 -4.93
C ALA A 69 -4.47 -10.76 -5.87
N TYR A 70 -5.24 -10.86 -6.94
CA TYR A 70 -5.62 -9.71 -7.76
C TYR A 70 -6.95 -9.12 -7.27
N SER A 71 -7.05 -7.78 -7.26
CA SER A 71 -8.31 -7.07 -7.08
C SER A 71 -8.80 -6.51 -8.43
N TYR A 72 -10.10 -6.58 -8.67
CA TYR A 72 -10.73 -6.05 -9.88
C TYR A 72 -11.87 -5.10 -9.48
N PRO A 73 -11.97 -3.91 -10.09
CA PRO A 73 -13.03 -2.97 -9.74
C PRO A 73 -14.39 -3.53 -10.14
N CYS A 74 -15.35 -3.51 -9.20
CA CYS A 74 -16.75 -3.77 -9.51
C CYS A 74 -17.32 -2.58 -10.28
N LYS A 75 -17.59 -2.75 -11.58
CA LYS A 75 -18.29 -1.77 -12.40
C LYS A 75 -19.78 -2.06 -12.36
N TRP A 76 -20.47 -1.52 -11.35
CA TRP A 76 -21.91 -1.63 -11.26
C TRP A 76 -22.59 -0.57 -12.13
N ARG A 77 -23.60 -0.98 -12.90
CA ARG A 77 -24.50 -0.08 -13.63
C ARG A 77 -25.88 -0.25 -13.01
N HIS A 78 -26.44 0.84 -12.50
CA HIS A 78 -27.84 0.85 -12.06
C HIS A 78 -28.71 0.64 -13.30
N ALA A 79 -29.62 -0.33 -13.25
CA ALA A 79 -30.67 -0.43 -14.24
C ALA A 79 -31.69 0.68 -13.92
N SER A 80 -31.76 1.67 -14.80
CA SER A 80 -32.87 2.62 -14.86
C SER A 80 -34.13 1.94 -15.37
#